data_AF-A0A954P446-F1
#
_entry.id   AF-A0A954P446-F1
#
_cell.length_a   1.000
_cell.length_b   1.000
_cell.length_c   1.000
_cell.angle_alpha   90.00
_cell.angle_beta   90.00
_cell.angle_gamma   90.00
#
_symmetry.space_group_name_H-M   'P 1'
#
loop_
_entity.id
_entity.type
_entity.pdbx_description
1 polymer ?
#
loop_
_entity_poly.entity_id
_entity_poly.type
_entity_poly.pdbx_seq_one_letter_code
_entity_poly.pdbx_strand_id
1 'polypeptide(L)'
;MDFRFDDPFRDICQQILDQNKTPDEWSEIESDDMFQHGPYCGGFDATEGEFCFSLYREDGEFWFQVSLEQVRQIVGGRLKYVTIRPSES
;
A
#
# COMPACT_ATOMS: atom_id res chain seq x y z
N MET A 1 -4.57 -6.75 -13.07
CA MET A 1 -6.02 -6.46 -13.02
C MET A 1 -6.19 -5.12 -12.34
N ASP A 2 -7.08 -4.25 -12.82
CA ASP A 2 -7.33 -2.98 -12.13
C ASP A 2 -8.27 -3.22 -10.95
N PHE A 3 -7.87 -2.73 -9.78
CA PHE A 3 -8.62 -2.84 -8.55
C PHE A 3 -8.94 -1.45 -8.01
N ARG A 4 -10.17 -1.23 -7.57
CA ARG A 4 -10.61 0.06 -7.01
C ARG A 4 -10.37 0.07 -5.51
N PHE A 5 -9.65 1.07 -5.00
CA PHE A 5 -9.46 1.25 -3.57
C PHE A 5 -10.78 1.48 -2.83
N ASP A 6 -10.94 0.74 -1.74
CA ASP A 6 -12.04 0.84 -0.79
C ASP A 6 -11.62 1.64 0.46
N ASP A 7 -12.50 1.70 1.46
CA ASP A 7 -12.26 2.50 2.66
C ASP A 7 -11.12 1.93 3.53
N PRO A 8 -11.00 0.60 3.76
CA PRO A 8 -9.86 0.04 4.49
C PRO A 8 -8.49 0.46 3.94
N PHE A 9 -8.30 0.42 2.62
CA PHE A 9 -7.01 0.83 2.06
C PHE A 9 -6.78 2.35 2.15
N ARG A 10 -7.85 3.15 2.06
CA ARG A 10 -7.74 4.60 2.26
C ARG A 10 -7.36 4.96 3.69
N ASP A 11 -7.86 4.20 4.67
CA ASP A 11 -7.50 4.39 6.08
C ASP A 11 -6.03 4.03 6.33
N ILE A 12 -5.49 3.00 5.68
CA ILE A 12 -4.04 2.72 5.67
C ILE A 12 -3.27 3.90 5.07
N CYS A 13 -3.72 4.41 3.91
CA CYS A 13 -3.07 5.56 3.27
C CYS A 13 -3.06 6.78 4.20
N GLN A 14 -4.15 7.04 4.92
CA GLN A 14 -4.21 8.12 5.90
C GLN A 14 -3.20 7.90 7.04
N GLN A 15 -3.11 6.68 7.59
CA GLN A 15 -2.13 6.34 8.62
C GLN A 15 -0.68 6.56 8.16
N ILE A 16 -0.35 6.20 6.91
CA ILE A 16 0.98 6.47 6.34
C ILE A 16 1.26 7.98 6.30
N LEU A 17 0.29 8.81 5.89
CA LEU A 17 0.47 10.26 5.85
C LEU A 17 0.58 10.89 7.25
N ASP A 18 -0.17 10.36 8.23
CA ASP A 18 -0.16 10.87 9.60
C ASP A 18 1.19 10.69 10.30
N GLN A 19 2.01 9.73 9.83
CA GLN A 19 3.38 9.53 10.31
C GLN A 19 4.33 10.63 9.82
N ASN A 20 3.97 11.36 8.76
CA ASN A 20 4.69 12.50 8.20
C ASN A 20 6.19 12.22 7.94
N LYS A 21 6.50 11.05 7.38
CA LYS A 21 7.87 10.61 7.08
C LYS A 21 8.23 10.82 5.61
N THR A 22 9.50 11.08 5.36
CA THR A 22 10.10 11.01 4.02
C THR A 22 10.37 9.56 3.60
N PRO A 23 10.63 9.28 2.32
CA PRO A 23 11.08 7.95 1.90
C PRO A 23 12.33 7.47 2.64
N ASP A 24 13.32 8.35 2.88
CA ASP A 24 14.53 7.98 3.65
C ASP A 24 14.20 7.56 5.09
N GLU A 25 13.30 8.29 5.76
CA GLU A 25 12.86 7.94 7.12
C GLU A 25 12.04 6.65 7.14
N TRP A 26 11.30 6.34 6.07
CA TRP A 26 10.62 5.06 5.92
C TRP A 26 11.61 3.91 5.72
N SER A 27 12.67 4.13 4.94
CA SER A 27 13.73 3.14 4.74
C SER A 27 14.43 2.75 6.05
N GLU A 28 14.54 3.66 7.02
CA GLU A 28 15.13 3.35 8.34
C GLU A 28 14.26 2.44 9.21
N ILE A 29 12.96 2.33 8.91
CA ILE A 29 11.98 1.52 9.64
C ILE A 29 11.26 0.54 8.72
N GLU A 30 11.95 0.08 7.68
CA GLU A 30 11.50 -0.94 6.72
C GLU A 30 10.79 -2.10 7.43
N SER A 31 9.65 -2.50 6.87
CA SER A 31 8.82 -3.57 7.40
C SER A 31 7.85 -4.00 6.32
N ASP A 32 7.70 -5.31 6.16
CA ASP A 32 6.82 -5.91 5.15
C ASP A 32 5.33 -5.92 5.58
N ASP A 33 5.03 -5.71 6.86
CA ASP A 33 3.70 -5.94 7.46
C ASP A 33 3.25 -4.88 8.48
N MET A 34 3.89 -3.70 8.46
CA MET A 34 3.60 -2.60 9.40
C MET A 34 2.14 -2.13 9.38
N PHE A 35 1.48 -2.18 8.23
CA PHE A 35 0.11 -1.70 8.03
C PHE A 35 -0.82 -2.84 7.66
N GLN A 36 -1.88 -3.02 8.47
CA GLN A 36 -2.86 -4.07 8.28
C GLN A 36 -4.26 -3.55 8.55
N HIS A 37 -5.15 -3.66 7.56
CA HIS A 37 -6.56 -3.34 7.75
C HIS A 37 -7.43 -4.01 6.68
N GLY A 38 -8.52 -4.67 7.10
CA GLY A 38 -9.36 -5.42 6.17
C GLY A 38 -8.57 -6.53 5.46
N PRO A 39 -8.67 -6.66 4.12
CA PRO A 39 -7.94 -7.66 3.37
C PRO A 39 -6.50 -7.25 3.01
N TYR A 40 -6.02 -6.11 3.51
CA TYR A 40 -4.71 -5.55 3.15
C TYR A 40 -3.68 -5.77 4.26
N CYS A 41 -2.47 -6.17 3.87
CA CYS A 41 -1.29 -6.25 4.72
C CYS A 41 -0.09 -5.76 3.92
N GLY A 42 0.77 -4.93 4.50
CA GLY A 42 1.95 -4.45 3.79
C GLY A 42 2.77 -3.44 4.58
N GLY A 43 3.82 -2.94 3.95
CA GLY A 43 4.66 -1.89 4.49
C GLY A 43 5.66 -1.37 3.47
N PHE A 44 6.70 -0.67 3.93
CA PHE A 44 7.63 0.02 3.04
C PHE A 44 8.83 -0.87 2.75
N ASP A 45 9.14 -1.07 1.47
CA ASP A 45 10.34 -1.76 0.99
C ASP A 45 11.40 -0.71 0.63
N ALA A 46 12.53 -0.73 1.33
CA ALA A 46 13.58 0.27 1.16
C ALA A 46 14.38 0.08 -0.15
N THR A 47 14.37 -1.13 -0.71
CA THR A 47 15.04 -1.46 -1.98
C THR A 47 14.25 -0.91 -3.16
N GLU A 48 12.92 -1.02 -3.13
CA GLU A 48 12.03 -0.49 -4.16
C GLU A 48 11.68 0.98 -3.95
N GLY A 49 11.72 1.47 -2.70
CA GLY A 49 11.32 2.83 -2.34
C GLY A 49 9.80 3.05 -2.37
N GLU A 50 9.05 1.96 -2.21
CA GLU A 50 7.61 1.88 -2.42
C GLU A 50 6.94 1.16 -1.24
N PHE A 51 5.64 1.38 -1.05
CA PHE A 51 4.85 0.55 -0.16
C PHE A 51 4.33 -0.68 -0.90
N CYS A 52 4.74 -1.86 -0.45
CA CYS A 52 4.33 -3.15 -0.97
C CYS A 52 3.16 -3.70 -0.16
N PHE A 53 2.09 -4.10 -0.83
CA PHE A 53 0.89 -4.63 -0.19
C PHE A 53 0.42 -5.93 -0.80
N SER A 54 0.05 -6.85 0.07
CA SER A 54 -0.80 -7.99 -0.21
C SER A 54 -2.28 -7.62 -0.03
N LEU A 55 -3.11 -8.06 -0.97
CA LEU A 55 -4.56 -8.03 -0.94
C LEU A 55 -5.08 -9.47 -0.99
N TYR A 56 -5.69 -9.92 0.11
CA TYR A 56 -6.25 -11.27 0.22
C TYR A 56 -7.72 -11.29 -0.20
N ARG A 57 -8.04 -12.10 -1.20
CA ARG A 57 -9.41 -12.30 -1.71
C ARG A 57 -9.73 -13.79 -1.77
N GLU A 58 -10.98 -14.12 -2.08
CA GLU A 58 -11.42 -15.52 -2.27
C GLU A 58 -10.59 -16.25 -3.35
N ASP A 59 -10.18 -15.52 -4.39
CA ASP A 59 -9.39 -16.05 -5.52
C ASP A 59 -7.88 -16.17 -5.21
N GLY A 60 -7.44 -15.81 -4.00
CA GLY A 60 -6.05 -15.86 -3.56
C GLY A 60 -5.47 -14.50 -3.19
N GLU A 61 -4.14 -14.45 -3.12
CA GLU A 61 -3.37 -13.27 -2.79
C GLU A 61 -2.95 -12.51 -4.04
N PHE A 62 -3.06 -11.18 -3.96
CA PHE A 62 -2.62 -10.27 -5.01
C PHE A 62 -1.67 -9.24 -4.43
N TRP A 63 -0.64 -8.89 -5.19
CA TRP A 63 0.33 -7.87 -4.82
C TRP A 63 0.15 -6.60 -5.64
N PHE A 64 0.44 -5.47 -5.01
CA PHE A 64 0.56 -4.18 -5.65
C PHE A 64 1.49 -3.28 -4.86
N GLN A 65 1.97 -2.23 -5.52
CA GLN A 65 2.88 -1.24 -4.95
C GLN A 65 2.27 0.14 -5.11
N VAL A 66 2.50 1.01 -4.12
CA VAL A 66 2.17 2.43 -4.20
C VAL A 66 3.28 3.29 -3.61
N SER A 67 3.60 4.38 -4.29
CA SER A 67 4.59 5.32 -3.81
C SER A 67 4.01 6.24 -2.75
N LEU A 68 4.85 6.87 -1.93
CA LEU A 68 4.39 7.87 -0.97
C LEU A 68 3.62 9.02 -1.66
N GLU A 69 3.95 9.34 -2.91
CA GLU A 69 3.19 10.32 -3.69
C GLU A 69 1.82 9.78 -4.14
N GLN A 70 1.74 8.53 -4.56
CA GLN A 70 0.46 7.89 -4.87
C GLN A 70 -0.43 7.78 -3.63
N VAL A 71 0.13 7.49 -2.44
CA VAL A 71 -0.59 7.54 -1.16
C VAL A 71 -1.27 8.90 -0.96
N ARG A 72 -0.57 10.01 -1.21
CA ARG A 72 -1.17 11.37 -1.16
C ARG A 72 -2.32 11.54 -2.16
N GLN A 73 -2.15 11.00 -3.36
CA GLN A 73 -3.19 11.06 -4.40
C GLN A 73 -4.42 10.22 -4.06
N ILE A 74 -4.25 9.09 -3.35
CA ILE A 74 -5.35 8.22 -2.91
C ILE A 74 -6.18 8.92 -1.84
N VAL A 75 -5.54 9.45 -0.79
CA VAL A 75 -6.21 10.24 0.26
C VAL A 75 -6.89 11.47 -0.34
N GLY A 76 -6.24 12.14 -1.28
CA GLY A 76 -6.81 13.29 -2.02
C GLY A 76 -7.89 12.92 -3.04
N GLY A 77 -8.23 11.63 -3.21
CA GLY A 77 -9.26 11.14 -4.12
C GLY A 77 -8.92 11.25 -5.62
N ARG A 78 -7.66 11.55 -5.95
CA ARG A 78 -7.14 11.69 -7.33
C ARG A 78 -6.77 10.36 -7.96
N LEU A 79 -6.25 9.42 -7.16
CA LEU A 79 -5.96 8.05 -7.58
C LEU A 79 -6.97 7.10 -6.93
N LYS A 80 -7.71 6.35 -7.74
CA LYS A 80 -8.83 5.49 -7.28
C LYS A 80 -8.63 4.02 -7.58
N TYR A 81 -7.67 3.70 -8.44
CA TYR A 81 -7.42 2.36 -8.93
C TYR A 81 -5.93 2.06 -8.88
N VAL A 82 -5.60 0.78 -8.75
CA VAL A 82 -4.25 0.26 -8.84
C VAL A 82 -4.25 -1.03 -9.62
N THR A 83 -3.14 -1.31 -10.30
CA THR A 83 -2.92 -2.60 -10.93
C THR A 83 -2.47 -3.60 -9.88
N ILE A 84 -3.27 -4.63 -9.66
CA ILE A 84 -2.90 -5.79 -8.84
C ILE A 84 -2.42 -6.95 -9.73
N ARG A 85 -1.43 -7.70 -9.25
CA ARG A 85 -0.92 -8.94 -9.86
C ARG A 85 -1.10 -10.12 -8.89
N PRO A 86 -1.40 -11.35 -9.33
CA PRO A 86 -1.36 -12.51 -8.44
C PRO A 86 0.02 -12.63 -7.78
N SER A 87 0.09 -13.04 -6.52
CA SER A 87 1.38 -13.46 -5.95
C SER A 87 1.79 -14.77 -6.65
N GLU A 88 3.03 -14.82 -7.15
CA GLU A 88 3.56 -16.06 -7.71
C GLU A 88 3.80 -17.02 -6.54
N SER A 89 3.05 -18.14 -6.51
CA SER A 89 3.23 -19.23 -5.56
C SER A 89 4.45 -20.08 -5.89
#